data_AF-A0A6J8EW29-F1
#
_entry.id   AF-A0A6J8EW29-F1
#
_cell.length_a   1.000
_cell.length_b   1.000
_cell.length_c   1.000
_cell.angle_alpha   90.00
_cell.angle_beta   90.00
_cell.angle_gamma   90.00
#
_symmetry.space_group_name_H-M   'P 1'
#
loop_
_entity.id
_entity.type
_entity.pdbx_description
1 polymer ?
#
loop_
_entity_poly.entity_id
_entity_poly.type
_entity_poly.pdbx_seq_one_letter_code
_entity_poly.pdbx_strand_id
1 'polypeptide(L)'
;MAVYEVFSHPELRRYKTHICSKASIILIVVLFVTVIPPLFVVYRSYGFWLKEGFYEEMPDIEFKRQLLLVFELENEGDFITYSTYQRYNQLQQQNLRVPLIQSREEDWNRDGKADGLDFHLEMPLQDTEKVTGVKLILIFQYKLFRYSTFTMECMAYMYHDSAKAGSKYEVFGDLKISQRTPLAHRGTDTRFNTPVVNSTSVYAKDYEFSKIFKEYTARNVTTYLQAPYTSWITGRGAGQPFVITANITYPEERYLYTTGFWYMIKWGWIQYVSVLLIFLSSLIESKCLSIKTSLYKL
;
A
#
# COMPACT_ATOMS: atom_id res chain seq x y z
N MET A 1 -59.84 45.35 -8.27
CA MET A 1 -58.56 45.21 -9.00
C MET A 1 -57.88 46.57 -9.02
N ALA A 2 -56.85 46.76 -8.21
CA ALA A 2 -55.93 47.89 -8.37
C ALA A 2 -54.72 47.37 -9.17
N VAL A 3 -54.39 48.01 -10.28
CA VAL A 3 -53.41 47.52 -11.27
C VAL A 3 -52.10 48.32 -11.24
N TYR A 4 -52.09 49.51 -10.64
CA TYR A 4 -50.91 50.39 -10.63
C TYR A 4 -50.52 50.82 -9.22
N GLU A 5 -49.26 50.54 -8.88
CA GLU A 5 -48.60 51.04 -7.69
C GLU A 5 -48.04 52.44 -8.00
N VAL A 6 -48.63 53.47 -7.39
CA VAL A 6 -48.34 54.89 -7.72
C VAL A 6 -47.08 55.40 -7.01
N PHE A 7 -46.74 54.83 -5.85
CA PHE A 7 -45.58 55.24 -5.07
C PHE A 7 -45.15 54.14 -4.11
N SER A 8 -43.87 53.78 -4.14
CA SER A 8 -43.25 52.88 -3.17
C SER A 8 -41.98 53.52 -2.62
N HIS A 9 -41.78 53.44 -1.30
CA HIS A 9 -40.57 53.92 -0.64
C HIS A 9 -40.02 52.83 0.29
N PRO A 10 -38.75 52.44 0.17
CA PRO A 10 -38.18 51.42 1.03
C PRO A 10 -37.88 51.98 2.43
N GLU A 11 -38.68 51.62 3.43
CA GLU A 11 -38.37 51.90 4.84
C GLU A 11 -37.38 50.88 5.41
N LEU A 12 -36.19 51.34 5.84
CA LEU A 12 -35.23 50.51 6.55
C LEU A 12 -35.42 50.60 8.07
N ARG A 13 -36.17 49.67 8.67
CA ARG A 13 -36.35 49.58 10.13
C ARG A 13 -35.22 48.77 10.78
N ARG A 14 -34.40 49.42 11.62
CA ARG A 14 -33.32 48.78 12.39
C ARG A 14 -33.76 48.52 13.83
N TYR A 15 -33.91 47.26 14.20
CA TYR A 15 -34.17 46.85 15.58
C TYR A 15 -32.86 46.63 16.33
N LYS A 16 -32.68 47.29 17.48
CA LYS A 16 -31.47 47.16 18.33
C LYS A 16 -31.87 46.56 19.69
N THR A 17 -31.05 45.66 20.23
CA THR A 17 -31.27 45.03 21.54
C THR A 17 -30.08 45.25 22.46
N HIS A 18 -30.31 45.25 23.78
CA HIS A 18 -29.26 45.26 24.81
C HIS A 18 -28.76 43.84 25.11
N ILE A 19 -27.52 43.70 25.60
CA ILE A 19 -26.82 42.43 25.82
C ILE A 19 -27.59 41.47 26.78
N CYS A 20 -28.30 41.99 27.78
CA CYS A 20 -29.09 41.19 28.75
C CYS A 20 -30.62 41.28 28.54
N SER A 21 -31.10 41.29 27.29
CA SER A 21 -32.54 41.25 26.98
C SER A 21 -33.01 39.85 26.58
N LYS A 22 -34.28 39.52 26.81
CA LYS A 22 -34.94 38.28 26.34
C LYS A 22 -34.74 38.05 24.84
N ALA A 23 -34.72 39.12 24.04
CA ALA A 23 -34.49 39.05 22.60
C ALA A 23 -33.06 38.61 22.25
N SER A 24 -32.06 39.05 23.02
CA SER A 24 -30.66 38.65 22.83
C SER A 24 -30.44 37.19 23.22
N ILE A 25 -31.15 36.69 24.24
CA ILE A 25 -31.15 35.26 24.59
C ILE A 25 -31.74 34.42 23.46
N ILE A 26 -32.86 34.83 22.87
CA ILE A 26 -33.46 34.14 21.71
C ILE A 26 -32.48 34.11 20.53
N LEU A 27 -31.78 35.22 20.25
CA LEU A 27 -30.78 35.28 19.19
C LEU A 27 -29.61 34.31 19.45
N ILE A 28 -29.13 34.24 20.69
CA ILE A 28 -28.09 33.28 21.12
C ILE A 28 -28.58 31.83 20.93
N VAL A 29 -29.80 31.52 21.36
CA VAL A 29 -30.38 30.17 21.19
C VAL A 29 -30.51 29.80 19.70
N VAL A 30 -31.00 30.72 18.87
CA VAL A 30 -31.10 30.52 17.42
C VAL A 30 -29.72 30.29 16.81
N LEU A 31 -28.69 31.04 17.24
CA LEU A 31 -27.31 30.86 16.80
C LEU A 31 -26.79 29.47 17.17
N PHE A 32 -27.04 29.00 18.40
CA PHE A 32 -26.70 27.65 18.81
C PHE A 32 -27.43 26.58 17.99
N VAL A 33 -28.73 26.76 17.74
CA VAL A 33 -29.53 25.85 16.89
C VAL A 33 -29.09 25.86 15.42
N THR A 34 -28.47 26.94 14.93
CA THR A 34 -27.88 26.93 13.59
C THR A 34 -26.51 26.27 13.53
N VAL A 35 -25.70 26.36 14.58
CA VAL A 35 -24.28 25.93 14.54
C VAL A 35 -24.11 24.49 15.03
N ILE A 36 -24.83 24.11 16.09
CA ILE A 36 -24.66 22.82 16.78
C ILE A 36 -25.23 21.63 15.96
N PRO A 37 -26.46 21.67 15.42
CA PRO A 37 -27.01 20.53 14.68
C PRO A 37 -26.19 20.14 13.44
N PRO A 38 -25.68 21.06 12.60
CA PRO A 38 -24.77 20.70 11.51
C PRO A 38 -23.53 19.95 11.99
N LEU A 39 -22.94 20.37 13.11
CA LEU A 39 -21.77 19.71 13.70
C LEU A 39 -22.12 18.27 14.10
N PHE A 40 -23.27 18.06 14.75
CA PHE A 40 -23.72 16.71 15.14
C PHE A 40 -23.98 15.82 13.92
N VAL A 41 -24.61 16.35 12.88
CA VAL A 41 -24.89 15.61 11.64
C VAL A 41 -23.59 15.16 10.98
N VAL A 42 -22.63 16.08 10.83
CA VAL A 42 -21.34 15.78 10.19
C VAL A 42 -20.47 14.85 11.04
N TYR A 43 -20.53 14.99 12.37
CA TYR A 43 -19.84 14.07 13.27
C TYR A 43 -20.43 12.65 13.20
N ARG A 44 -21.76 12.53 13.11
CA ARG A 44 -22.46 11.24 12.99
C ARG A 44 -22.35 10.61 11.61
N SER A 45 -22.07 11.37 10.56
CA SER A 45 -21.92 10.84 9.20
C SER A 45 -20.54 10.22 8.93
N TYR A 46 -19.67 10.12 9.96
CA TYR A 46 -18.31 9.55 9.89
C TYR A 46 -17.35 10.22 8.90
N GLY A 47 -17.75 11.30 8.24
CA GLY A 47 -16.90 12.01 7.29
C GLY A 47 -15.95 13.03 7.94
N PHE A 48 -16.22 13.46 9.17
CA PHE A 48 -15.57 14.64 9.77
C PHE A 48 -14.06 14.44 10.02
N TRP A 49 -13.68 13.24 10.46
CA TRP A 49 -12.28 12.86 10.72
C TRP A 49 -11.87 11.72 9.81
N LEU A 50 -11.51 12.05 8.57
CA LEU A 50 -10.95 11.07 7.64
C LEU A 50 -9.51 10.74 8.08
N LYS A 51 -9.33 9.69 8.89
CA LYS A 51 -8.04 9.31 9.52
C LYS A 51 -7.10 8.56 8.60
N GLU A 52 -7.64 7.89 7.60
CA GLU A 52 -6.89 7.07 6.65
C GLU A 52 -7.28 7.46 5.23
N GLY A 53 -6.31 7.32 4.33
CA GLY A 53 -6.51 7.54 2.91
C GLY A 53 -5.70 6.56 2.08
N PHE A 54 -5.98 6.54 0.79
CA PHE A 54 -5.21 5.81 -0.19
C PHE A 54 -4.51 6.77 -1.14
N TYR A 55 -3.34 6.37 -1.61
CA TYR A 55 -2.68 7.02 -2.73
C TYR A 55 -2.06 5.98 -3.64
N GLU A 56 -1.88 6.34 -4.91
CA GLU A 56 -1.22 5.52 -5.91
C GLU A 56 0.23 6.03 -6.05
N GLU A 57 1.19 5.13 -6.07
CA GLU A 57 2.59 5.47 -6.35
C GLU A 57 3.27 4.28 -7.03
N MET A 58 4.16 4.56 -7.97
CA MET A 58 5.06 3.55 -8.51
C MET A 58 6.30 3.46 -7.62
N PRO A 59 6.53 2.32 -6.95
CA PRO A 59 7.64 2.14 -6.03
C PRO A 59 8.98 2.14 -6.77
N ASP A 60 10.02 2.62 -6.10
CA ASP A 60 11.40 2.47 -6.55
C ASP A 60 11.96 1.16 -5.95
N ILE A 61 12.02 0.13 -6.79
CA ILE A 61 12.44 -1.22 -6.42
C ILE A 61 13.79 -1.52 -7.06
N GLU A 62 14.75 -1.95 -6.25
CA GLU A 62 16.10 -2.28 -6.68
C GLU A 62 16.45 -3.70 -6.21
N PHE A 63 16.89 -4.55 -7.13
CA PHE A 63 17.34 -5.90 -6.83
C PHE A 63 18.69 -5.86 -6.13
N LYS A 64 18.74 -6.31 -4.87
CA LYS A 64 19.97 -6.30 -4.06
C LYS A 64 21.01 -7.34 -4.50
N ARG A 65 20.71 -8.12 -5.54
CA ARG A 65 21.54 -9.24 -6.03
C ARG A 65 21.83 -10.25 -4.94
N GLN A 66 20.86 -10.43 -4.06
CA GLN A 66 20.90 -11.39 -2.97
C GLN A 66 19.81 -12.43 -3.20
N LEU A 67 20.19 -13.69 -3.11
CA LEU A 67 19.28 -14.81 -3.33
C LEU A 67 19.61 -16.02 -2.47
N LEU A 68 18.59 -16.84 -2.24
CA LEU A 68 18.67 -18.13 -1.60
C LEU A 68 17.87 -19.12 -2.43
N LEU A 69 18.53 -20.16 -2.93
CA LEU A 69 17.98 -21.14 -3.85
C LEU A 69 18.16 -22.54 -3.29
N VAL A 70 17.08 -23.32 -3.26
CA VAL A 70 17.11 -24.74 -2.94
C VAL A 70 16.35 -25.50 -4.02
N PHE A 71 17.02 -26.51 -4.57
CA PHE A 71 16.47 -27.54 -5.43
C PHE A 71 16.24 -28.80 -4.63
N GLU A 72 15.05 -29.37 -4.76
CA GLU A 72 14.71 -30.67 -4.17
C GLU A 72 14.87 -31.73 -5.25
N LEU A 73 15.51 -32.84 -4.88
CA LEU A 73 15.76 -33.96 -5.78
C LEU A 73 14.71 -35.06 -5.60
N GLU A 74 14.68 -36.02 -6.53
CA GLU A 74 13.78 -37.18 -6.48
C GLU A 74 14.01 -38.07 -5.24
N ASN A 75 15.25 -38.16 -4.77
CA ASN A 75 15.59 -38.95 -3.58
C ASN A 75 15.21 -38.18 -2.31
N GLU A 76 14.49 -38.84 -1.41
CA GLU A 76 14.05 -38.24 -0.14
C GLU A 76 15.25 -37.71 0.68
N GLY A 77 15.21 -36.40 0.97
CA GLY A 77 16.24 -35.72 1.77
C GLY A 77 17.45 -35.22 1.00
N ASP A 78 17.56 -35.51 -0.29
CA ASP A 78 18.62 -34.99 -1.15
C ASP A 78 18.20 -33.64 -1.76
N PHE A 79 19.08 -32.65 -1.65
CA PHE A 79 18.81 -31.30 -2.12
C PHE A 79 20.10 -30.65 -2.60
N ILE A 80 19.96 -29.77 -3.59
CA ILE A 80 21.05 -28.94 -4.09
C ILE A 80 20.74 -27.51 -3.71
N THR A 81 21.73 -26.77 -3.25
CA THR A 81 21.50 -25.41 -2.79
C THR A 81 22.56 -24.45 -3.30
N TYR A 82 22.17 -23.19 -3.41
CA TYR A 82 23.07 -22.08 -3.67
C TYR A 82 22.53 -20.81 -3.05
N SER A 83 23.42 -19.96 -2.57
CA SER A 83 23.05 -18.62 -2.14
C SER A 83 24.15 -17.62 -2.45
N THR A 84 23.82 -16.34 -2.38
CA THR A 84 24.81 -15.26 -2.36
C THR A 84 25.45 -15.08 -0.98
N TYR A 85 24.92 -15.75 0.05
CA TYR A 85 25.41 -15.66 1.42
C TYR A 85 26.55 -16.65 1.67
N GLN A 86 27.76 -16.12 1.81
CA GLN A 86 28.97 -16.93 1.98
C GLN A 86 28.88 -17.90 3.17
N ARG A 87 28.31 -17.46 4.31
CA ARG A 87 28.15 -18.29 5.51
C ARG A 87 27.22 -19.47 5.28
N TYR A 88 26.11 -19.27 4.60
CA TYR A 88 25.21 -20.36 4.23
C TYR A 88 25.90 -21.38 3.32
N ASN A 89 26.62 -20.90 2.30
CA ASN A 89 27.36 -21.79 1.39
C ASN A 89 28.45 -22.59 2.11
N GLN A 90 29.09 -22.02 3.14
CA GLN A 90 30.06 -22.73 3.99
C GLN A 90 29.39 -23.83 4.83
N LEU A 91 28.17 -23.62 5.30
CA LEU A 91 27.43 -24.61 6.08
C LEU A 91 26.91 -25.76 5.20
N GLN A 92 26.66 -25.50 3.91
CA GLN A 92 26.06 -26.44 2.96
C GLN A 92 27.04 -27.01 1.92
N GLN A 93 28.34 -27.04 2.23
CA GLN A 93 29.40 -27.42 1.28
C GLN A 93 29.17 -28.73 0.52
N GLN A 94 28.53 -29.72 1.13
CA GLN A 94 28.27 -31.03 0.51
C GLN A 94 27.24 -30.94 -0.63
N ASN A 95 26.26 -30.04 -0.49
CA ASN A 95 25.11 -29.91 -1.38
C ASN A 95 25.18 -28.64 -2.25
N LEU A 96 26.32 -27.93 -2.19
CA LEU A 96 26.54 -26.67 -2.86
C LEU A 96 26.89 -26.88 -4.33
N ARG A 97 26.13 -26.25 -5.22
CA ARG A 97 26.48 -26.11 -6.64
C ARG A 97 26.48 -24.64 -7.02
N VAL A 98 27.40 -24.21 -7.89
CA VAL A 98 27.51 -22.81 -8.30
C VAL A 98 26.82 -22.62 -9.66
N PRO A 99 25.69 -21.89 -9.72
CA PRO A 99 24.99 -21.61 -10.96
C PRO A 99 25.57 -20.41 -11.71
N LEU A 100 25.22 -20.28 -12.99
CA LEU A 100 25.35 -19.04 -13.74
C LEU A 100 24.11 -18.19 -13.47
N ILE A 101 24.31 -16.92 -13.07
CA ILE A 101 23.21 -16.00 -12.75
C ILE A 101 23.34 -14.75 -13.63
N GLN A 102 22.24 -14.40 -14.27
CA GLN A 102 22.08 -13.20 -15.07
C GLN A 102 20.84 -12.47 -14.57
N SER A 103 20.96 -11.17 -14.32
CA SER A 103 19.86 -10.32 -13.88
C SER A 103 19.92 -9.00 -14.62
N ARG A 104 18.79 -8.55 -15.15
CA ARG A 104 18.65 -7.27 -15.84
C ARG A 104 17.39 -6.58 -15.34
N GLU A 105 17.54 -5.35 -14.88
CA GLU A 105 16.41 -4.49 -14.58
C GLU A 105 16.05 -3.71 -15.84
N GLU A 106 14.76 -3.69 -16.17
CA GLU A 106 14.24 -2.96 -17.32
C GLU A 106 13.55 -1.67 -16.85
N ASP A 107 13.77 -0.61 -17.61
CA ASP A 107 13.10 0.69 -17.48
C ASP A 107 12.52 0.99 -18.87
N TRP A 108 11.23 0.70 -19.04
CA TRP A 108 10.52 0.84 -20.31
C TRP A 108 10.17 2.30 -20.60
N ASN A 109 9.85 3.06 -19.55
CA ASN A 109 9.37 4.43 -19.67
C ASN A 109 10.51 5.48 -19.63
N ARG A 110 11.73 5.07 -19.27
CA ARG A 110 12.96 5.86 -19.13
C ARG A 110 12.86 6.97 -18.07
N ASP A 111 12.12 6.74 -16.99
CA ASP A 111 11.97 7.68 -15.89
C ASP A 111 13.08 7.55 -14.82
N GLY A 112 13.96 6.57 -14.97
CA GLY A 112 15.08 6.30 -14.06
C GLY A 112 14.73 5.38 -12.89
N LYS A 113 13.50 4.84 -12.83
CA LYS A 113 13.09 3.76 -11.94
C LYS A 113 13.01 2.45 -12.72
N ALA A 114 13.29 1.33 -12.06
CA ALA A 114 13.07 0.03 -12.67
C ALA A 114 11.55 -0.26 -12.74
N ASP A 115 11.09 -0.77 -13.89
CA ASP A 115 9.72 -1.25 -14.13
C ASP A 115 9.60 -2.77 -13.92
N GLY A 116 10.72 -3.49 -13.98
CA GLY A 116 10.75 -4.94 -13.75
C GLY A 116 12.14 -5.55 -13.73
N LEU A 117 12.20 -6.83 -13.40
CA LEU A 117 13.40 -7.67 -13.35
C LEU A 117 13.25 -8.87 -14.27
N ASP A 118 14.18 -8.99 -15.22
CA ASP A 118 14.47 -10.22 -15.93
C ASP A 118 15.59 -10.98 -15.21
N PHE A 119 15.24 -12.12 -14.63
CA PHE A 119 16.14 -13.00 -13.91
C PHE A 119 16.29 -14.32 -14.65
N HIS A 120 17.54 -14.72 -14.90
CA HIS A 120 17.88 -15.96 -15.56
C HIS A 120 18.99 -16.68 -14.77
N LEU A 121 18.74 -17.94 -14.42
CA LEU A 121 19.66 -18.75 -13.65
C LEU A 121 19.81 -20.12 -14.30
N GLU A 122 21.05 -20.57 -14.47
CA GLU A 122 21.39 -21.89 -14.98
C GLU A 122 22.14 -22.68 -13.92
N MET A 123 21.52 -23.73 -13.39
CA MET A 123 22.13 -24.61 -12.41
C MET A 123 22.77 -25.81 -13.12
N PRO A 124 24.09 -25.99 -13.05
CA PRO A 124 24.73 -27.19 -13.58
C PRO A 124 24.36 -28.39 -12.71
N LEU A 125 23.76 -29.40 -13.34
CA LEU A 125 23.33 -30.64 -12.68
C LEU A 125 23.97 -31.84 -13.37
N GLN A 126 24.18 -32.90 -12.61
CA GLN A 126 24.62 -34.19 -13.14
C GLN A 126 23.43 -34.94 -13.74
N ASP A 127 23.67 -35.83 -14.71
CA ASP A 127 22.62 -36.61 -15.39
C ASP A 127 21.79 -37.48 -14.44
N THR A 128 22.37 -37.85 -13.30
CA THR A 128 21.72 -38.63 -12.22
C THR A 128 20.84 -37.76 -11.32
N GLU A 129 21.08 -36.46 -11.25
CA GLU A 129 20.38 -35.53 -10.36
C GLU A 129 19.10 -35.05 -11.04
N LYS A 130 17.94 -35.53 -10.57
CA LYS A 130 16.63 -35.13 -11.09
C LYS A 130 15.93 -34.20 -10.11
N VAL A 131 15.61 -33.00 -10.57
CA VAL A 131 14.98 -31.95 -9.76
C VAL A 131 13.46 -32.08 -9.78
N THR A 132 12.86 -32.28 -8.62
CA THR A 132 11.40 -32.37 -8.42
C THR A 132 10.81 -31.05 -7.93
N GLY A 133 11.57 -30.31 -7.11
CA GLY A 133 11.10 -29.05 -6.52
C GLY A 133 12.12 -27.92 -6.62
N VAL A 134 11.63 -26.69 -6.63
CA VAL A 134 12.43 -25.46 -6.63
C VAL A 134 11.87 -24.49 -5.60
N LYS A 135 12.75 -23.91 -4.80
CA LYS A 135 12.45 -22.83 -3.85
C LYS A 135 13.48 -21.73 -4.04
N LEU A 136 13.03 -20.55 -4.46
CA LEU A 136 13.90 -19.40 -4.70
C LEU A 136 13.35 -18.18 -3.96
N ILE A 137 14.23 -17.56 -3.17
CA ILE A 137 14.03 -16.23 -2.59
C ILE A 137 14.96 -15.27 -3.31
N LEU A 138 14.39 -14.17 -3.80
CA LEU A 138 15.10 -13.00 -4.29
C LEU A 138 14.87 -11.84 -3.32
N ILE A 139 15.92 -11.07 -3.02
CA ILE A 139 15.84 -9.94 -2.08
C ILE A 139 15.91 -8.61 -2.84
N PHE A 140 15.04 -7.68 -2.47
CA PHE A 140 14.90 -6.37 -3.07
C PHE A 140 14.97 -5.27 -2.01
N GLN A 141 15.40 -4.09 -2.42
CA GLN A 141 15.24 -2.85 -1.69
C GLN A 141 14.01 -2.14 -2.25
N TYR A 142 13.10 -1.71 -1.37
CA TYR A 142 11.85 -1.07 -1.76
C TYR A 142 11.78 0.33 -1.16
N LYS A 143 11.53 1.34 -2.00
CA LYS A 143 11.48 2.75 -1.59
C LYS A 143 10.21 3.44 -2.11
N LEU A 144 9.61 4.27 -1.27
CA LEU A 144 8.50 5.18 -1.61
C LEU A 144 8.86 6.61 -1.20
N PHE A 145 8.36 7.59 -1.94
CA PHE A 145 8.73 9.00 -1.77
C PHE A 145 7.55 9.97 -1.67
N ARG A 146 6.34 9.62 -2.10
CA ARG A 146 5.25 10.59 -2.29
C ARG A 146 4.79 11.29 -0.99
N TYR A 147 4.71 10.56 0.13
CA TYR A 147 4.24 11.08 1.43
C TYR A 147 5.28 10.94 2.52
N SER A 148 5.44 9.71 3.03
CA SER A 148 6.53 9.34 3.94
C SER A 148 7.60 8.65 3.12
N THR A 149 8.86 9.05 3.30
CA THR A 149 9.99 8.34 2.72
C THR A 149 10.09 6.98 3.39
N PHE A 150 9.54 5.95 2.75
CA PHE A 150 9.48 4.60 3.29
C PHE A 150 10.56 3.76 2.63
N THR A 151 11.36 3.08 3.43
CA THR A 151 12.40 2.17 2.93
C THR A 151 12.29 0.84 3.65
N MET A 152 12.22 -0.25 2.89
CA MET A 152 12.24 -1.60 3.44
C MET A 152 13.11 -2.54 2.60
N GLU A 153 13.63 -3.58 3.24
CA GLU A 153 14.12 -4.74 2.52
C GLU A 153 13.00 -5.77 2.42
N CYS A 154 12.73 -6.21 1.20
CA CYS A 154 11.65 -7.12 0.90
C CYS A 154 12.13 -8.34 0.12
N MET A 155 11.27 -9.34 0.01
CA MET A 155 11.57 -10.59 -0.68
C MET A 155 10.48 -10.96 -1.67
N ALA A 156 10.89 -11.56 -2.79
CA ALA A 156 10.02 -12.33 -3.66
C ALA A 156 10.33 -13.81 -3.45
N TYR A 157 9.32 -14.58 -3.05
CA TYR A 157 9.42 -16.03 -2.96
C TYR A 157 8.69 -16.67 -4.12
N MET A 158 9.38 -17.55 -4.83
CA MET A 158 8.80 -18.40 -5.87
C MET A 158 9.14 -19.84 -5.57
N TYR A 159 8.16 -20.71 -5.76
CA TYR A 159 8.33 -22.13 -5.57
C TYR A 159 7.47 -22.93 -6.54
N HIS A 160 7.94 -24.12 -6.83
CA HIS A 160 7.18 -25.11 -7.59
C HIS A 160 7.62 -26.49 -7.11
N ASP A 161 6.67 -27.41 -7.01
CA ASP A 161 6.91 -28.80 -6.66
C ASP A 161 6.16 -29.68 -7.66
N SER A 162 6.85 -30.71 -8.14
CA SER A 162 6.34 -31.66 -9.12
C SER A 162 6.87 -33.05 -8.86
N ALA A 163 5.98 -34.05 -9.02
CA ALA A 163 6.39 -35.45 -9.04
C ALA A 163 7.29 -35.81 -10.24
N LYS A 164 7.37 -34.94 -11.26
CA LYS A 164 8.18 -35.17 -12.45
C LYS A 164 9.40 -34.26 -12.48
N ALA A 165 10.54 -34.87 -12.79
CA ALA A 165 11.80 -34.16 -12.95
C ALA A 165 11.70 -33.03 -13.99
N GLY A 166 11.97 -31.80 -13.55
CA GLY A 166 11.97 -30.62 -14.40
C GLY A 166 13.30 -30.39 -15.09
N SER A 167 13.24 -29.65 -16.20
CA SER A 167 14.38 -29.09 -16.92
C SER A 167 14.38 -27.57 -16.86
N LYS A 168 13.20 -26.94 -16.87
CA LYS A 168 13.06 -25.48 -16.84
C LYS A 168 11.86 -25.06 -16.01
N TYR A 169 12.04 -23.99 -15.24
CA TYR A 169 11.00 -23.32 -14.47
C TYR A 169 10.88 -21.87 -14.93
N GLU A 170 9.71 -21.51 -15.46
CA GLU A 170 9.42 -20.14 -15.88
C GLU A 170 8.35 -19.52 -14.98
N VAL A 171 8.61 -18.30 -14.53
CA VAL A 171 7.74 -17.54 -13.64
C VAL A 171 7.49 -16.17 -14.25
N PHE A 172 6.22 -15.82 -14.40
CA PHE A 172 5.79 -14.49 -14.83
C PHE A 172 4.82 -13.95 -13.79
N GLY A 173 5.15 -12.81 -13.19
CA GLY A 173 4.34 -12.24 -12.13
C GLY A 173 4.72 -10.83 -11.72
N ASP A 174 3.95 -10.32 -10.77
CA ASP A 174 4.10 -8.96 -10.27
C ASP A 174 4.56 -9.01 -8.81
N LEU A 175 5.51 -8.15 -8.45
CA LEU A 175 5.91 -7.98 -7.05
C LEU A 175 4.94 -7.03 -6.35
N LYS A 176 4.10 -7.57 -5.47
CA LYS A 176 3.04 -6.79 -4.81
C LYS A 176 3.29 -6.56 -3.34
N ILE A 177 2.78 -5.44 -2.82
CA ILE A 177 2.82 -5.14 -1.40
C ILE A 177 1.63 -5.74 -0.64
N SER A 178 1.90 -6.20 0.57
CA SER A 178 0.90 -6.57 1.58
C SER A 178 1.10 -5.70 2.81
N GLN A 179 0.11 -4.83 3.06
CA GLN A 179 0.17 -3.85 4.12
C GLN A 179 -0.91 -4.13 5.17
N ARG A 180 -0.49 -4.34 6.43
CA ARG A 180 -1.37 -4.53 7.60
C ARG A 180 -1.58 -3.25 8.40
N THR A 181 -0.64 -2.32 8.34
CA THR A 181 -0.73 -1.03 9.06
C THR A 181 -0.52 0.14 8.11
N PRO A 182 -1.28 1.24 8.25
CA PRO A 182 -1.12 2.42 7.42
C PRO A 182 0.29 3.03 7.57
N LEU A 183 0.82 3.58 6.48
CA LEU A 183 2.05 4.36 6.49
C LEU A 183 1.81 5.73 7.14
N ALA A 184 2.87 6.41 7.56
CA ALA A 184 2.77 7.79 8.02
C ALA A 184 2.46 8.74 6.84
N HIS A 185 1.75 9.86 7.08
CA HIS A 185 1.61 10.90 6.05
C HIS A 185 2.91 11.64 5.74
N ARG A 186 3.90 11.62 6.65
CA ARG A 186 5.17 12.36 6.56
C ARG A 186 6.26 11.68 7.37
N GLY A 187 7.50 12.05 7.07
CA GLY A 187 8.69 11.59 7.78
C GLY A 187 9.42 10.50 7.03
N THR A 188 10.41 9.91 7.69
CA THR A 188 11.18 8.78 7.17
C THR A 188 10.83 7.54 7.98
N ASP A 189 10.46 6.46 7.28
CA ASP A 189 10.15 5.18 7.89
C ASP A 189 11.14 4.12 7.40
N THR A 190 12.09 3.78 8.28
CA THR A 190 13.13 2.79 8.05
C THR A 190 12.96 1.57 8.95
N ARG A 191 11.79 1.39 9.58
CA ARG A 191 11.56 0.32 10.56
C ARG A 191 11.76 -1.08 9.98
N PHE A 192 11.51 -1.23 8.69
CA PHE A 192 11.65 -2.51 7.96
C PHE A 192 12.88 -2.55 7.05
N ASN A 193 13.81 -1.60 7.20
CA ASN A 193 15.09 -1.61 6.51
C ASN A 193 16.10 -2.51 7.24
N THR A 194 15.66 -3.70 7.62
CA THR A 194 16.47 -4.73 8.27
C THR A 194 16.56 -5.95 7.36
N PRO A 195 17.73 -6.60 7.30
CA PRO A 195 17.94 -7.70 6.38
C PRO A 195 16.94 -8.83 6.62
N VAL A 196 16.33 -9.35 5.56
CA VAL A 196 15.39 -10.48 5.60
C VAL A 196 16.13 -11.76 5.95
N VAL A 197 17.36 -11.92 5.47
CA VAL A 197 18.23 -13.05 5.79
C VAL A 197 19.50 -12.52 6.44
N ASN A 198 19.83 -13.04 7.62
CA ASN A 198 21.03 -12.63 8.32
C ASN A 198 22.27 -13.27 7.70
N SER A 199 22.97 -12.51 6.86
CA SER A 199 24.22 -12.92 6.18
C SER A 199 25.37 -13.30 7.12
N THR A 200 25.33 -12.85 8.37
CA THR A 200 26.40 -13.06 9.36
C THR A 200 26.16 -14.24 10.29
N SER A 201 24.98 -14.85 10.24
CA SER A 201 24.65 -15.94 11.16
C SER A 201 25.52 -17.18 10.90
N VAL A 202 25.93 -17.80 12.00
CA VAL A 202 26.71 -19.05 12.03
C VAL A 202 25.80 -20.28 12.12
N TYR A 203 24.51 -20.10 12.42
CA TYR A 203 23.56 -21.20 12.62
C TYR A 203 22.80 -21.51 11.33
N ALA A 204 22.78 -22.78 10.92
CA ALA A 204 22.02 -23.23 9.74
C ALA A 204 20.52 -22.93 9.84
N LYS A 205 19.96 -22.99 11.06
CA LYS A 205 18.54 -22.69 11.35
C LYS A 205 18.13 -21.27 10.95
N ASP A 206 19.06 -20.34 10.90
CA ASP A 206 18.79 -18.94 10.55
C ASP A 206 18.54 -18.75 9.05
N TYR A 207 18.94 -19.72 8.24
CA TYR A 207 18.74 -19.73 6.79
C TYR A 207 17.60 -20.66 6.36
N GLU A 208 16.92 -21.31 7.31
CA GLU A 208 15.76 -22.13 6.99
C GLU A 208 14.59 -21.25 6.54
N PHE A 209 13.97 -21.61 5.42
CA PHE A 209 12.81 -20.90 4.86
C PHE A 209 11.69 -20.72 5.89
N SER A 210 11.44 -21.71 6.75
CA SER A 210 10.41 -21.62 7.80
C SER A 210 10.65 -20.44 8.76
N LYS A 211 11.91 -20.25 9.21
CA LYS A 211 12.27 -19.14 10.09
C LYS A 211 12.20 -17.81 9.36
N ILE A 212 12.73 -17.74 8.15
CA ILE A 212 12.69 -16.54 7.30
C ILE A 212 11.24 -16.09 7.08
N PHE A 213 10.35 -17.01 6.72
CA PHE A 213 8.93 -16.72 6.50
C PHE A 213 8.23 -16.28 7.79
N LYS A 214 8.54 -16.91 8.92
CA LYS A 214 7.98 -16.53 10.21
C LYS A 214 8.37 -15.10 10.60
N GLU A 215 9.65 -14.75 10.45
CA GLU A 215 10.15 -13.40 10.76
C GLU A 215 9.64 -12.35 9.76
N TYR A 216 9.57 -12.71 8.49
CA TYR A 216 9.10 -11.81 7.44
C TYR A 216 7.60 -11.52 7.57
N THR A 217 6.77 -12.55 7.78
CA THR A 217 5.31 -12.38 7.94
C THR A 217 4.90 -11.74 9.26
N ALA A 218 5.81 -11.66 10.24
CA ALA A 218 5.59 -10.88 11.46
C ALA A 218 5.68 -9.37 11.21
N ARG A 219 6.28 -8.92 10.10
CA ARG A 219 6.32 -7.51 9.71
C ARG A 219 4.91 -7.04 9.32
N ASN A 220 4.62 -5.77 9.57
CA ASN A 220 3.33 -5.19 9.19
C ASN A 220 3.26 -4.82 7.70
N VAL A 221 4.41 -4.64 7.06
CA VAL A 221 4.52 -4.36 5.62
C VAL A 221 5.47 -5.38 5.03
N THR A 222 4.98 -6.13 4.05
CA THR A 222 5.72 -7.16 3.33
C THR A 222 5.41 -7.08 1.85
N THR A 223 6.18 -7.80 1.04
CA THR A 223 5.87 -8.07 -0.36
C THR A 223 5.64 -9.55 -0.59
N TYR A 224 4.89 -9.87 -1.63
CA TYR A 224 4.74 -11.23 -2.13
C TYR A 224 4.74 -11.21 -3.65
N LEU A 225 5.17 -12.31 -4.25
CA LEU A 225 5.14 -12.46 -5.70
C LEU A 225 3.76 -12.98 -6.10
N GLN A 226 3.01 -12.19 -6.86
CA GLN A 226 1.78 -12.64 -7.50
C GLN A 226 2.12 -13.17 -8.89
N ALA A 227 2.40 -14.47 -9.00
CA ALA A 227 2.74 -15.14 -10.25
C ALA A 227 1.59 -16.05 -10.73
N PRO A 228 0.59 -15.53 -11.45
CA PRO A 228 -0.52 -16.34 -11.97
C PRO A 228 -0.08 -17.29 -13.10
N TYR A 229 1.04 -17.01 -13.76
CA TYR A 229 1.54 -17.80 -14.89
C TYR A 229 2.90 -18.40 -14.55
N THR A 230 2.91 -19.69 -14.28
CA THR A 230 4.12 -20.48 -14.06
C THR A 230 4.14 -21.68 -14.99
N SER A 231 5.29 -21.97 -15.59
CA SER A 231 5.48 -23.10 -16.50
C SER A 231 6.56 -24.03 -15.97
N TRP A 232 6.24 -25.32 -15.90
CA TRP A 232 7.19 -26.38 -15.54
C TRP A 232 7.41 -27.29 -16.74
N ILE A 233 8.61 -27.24 -17.29
CA ILE A 233 9.00 -28.03 -18.45
C ILE A 233 9.80 -29.23 -17.95
N THR A 234 9.49 -30.40 -18.50
CA THR A 234 10.16 -31.66 -18.16
C THR A 234 10.99 -32.15 -19.34
N GLY A 235 11.82 -33.18 -19.13
CA GLY A 235 12.65 -33.76 -20.20
C GLY A 235 13.97 -33.03 -20.40
N ARG A 236 14.83 -33.06 -19.38
CA ARG A 236 16.19 -32.49 -19.46
C ARG A 236 17.07 -33.38 -20.35
N GLY A 237 17.77 -32.76 -21.30
CA GLY A 237 18.80 -33.45 -22.10
C GLY A 237 20.04 -33.79 -21.25
N ALA A 238 20.80 -34.80 -21.66
CA ALA A 238 22.04 -35.15 -20.99
C ALA A 238 23.04 -33.98 -21.01
N GLY A 239 23.65 -33.67 -19.87
CA GLY A 239 24.59 -32.56 -19.67
C GLY A 239 23.96 -31.16 -19.71
N GLN A 240 22.65 -31.03 -19.84
CA GLN A 240 21.97 -29.71 -19.85
C GLN A 240 21.75 -29.21 -18.42
N PRO A 241 21.96 -27.91 -18.14
CA PRO A 241 21.63 -27.32 -16.85
C PRO A 241 20.12 -27.23 -16.64
N PHE A 242 19.72 -27.07 -15.38
CA PHE A 242 18.35 -26.65 -15.07
C PHE A 242 18.25 -25.13 -15.18
N VAL A 243 17.23 -24.64 -15.88
CA VAL A 243 17.06 -23.21 -16.15
C VAL A 243 15.89 -22.64 -15.35
N ILE A 244 16.12 -21.56 -14.60
CA ILE A 244 15.07 -20.75 -14.00
C ILE A 244 15.02 -19.43 -14.75
N THR A 245 13.85 -19.09 -15.27
CA THR A 245 13.57 -17.78 -15.87
C THR A 245 12.45 -17.12 -15.09
N ALA A 246 12.69 -15.95 -14.50
CA ALA A 246 11.68 -15.20 -13.79
C ALA A 246 11.61 -13.78 -14.34
N ASN A 247 10.44 -13.39 -14.84
CA ASN A 247 10.13 -12.02 -15.20
C ASN A 247 9.17 -11.46 -14.15
N ILE A 248 9.67 -10.49 -13.37
CA ILE A 248 8.97 -9.88 -12.26
C ILE A 248 8.71 -8.43 -12.59
N THR A 249 7.44 -8.03 -12.70
CA THR A 249 7.08 -6.64 -12.94
C THR A 249 6.88 -5.87 -11.63
N TYR A 250 7.09 -4.56 -11.67
CA TYR A 250 6.91 -3.62 -10.56
C TYR A 250 5.73 -2.70 -10.87
N PRO A 251 4.49 -3.09 -10.50
CA PRO A 251 3.31 -2.30 -10.83
C PRO A 251 3.17 -1.05 -9.95
N GLU A 252 2.40 -0.08 -10.43
CA GLU A 252 1.86 1.00 -9.58
C GLU A 252 0.82 0.42 -8.61
N GLU A 253 0.95 0.74 -7.32
CA GLU A 253 0.10 0.17 -6.29
C GLU A 253 -0.58 1.23 -5.41
N ARG A 254 -1.65 0.81 -4.75
CA ARG A 254 -2.38 1.62 -3.78
C ARG A 254 -1.83 1.41 -2.38
N TYR A 255 -1.36 2.47 -1.74
CA TYR A 255 -0.86 2.43 -0.38
C TYR A 255 -1.84 3.09 0.60
N LEU A 256 -2.00 2.45 1.75
CA LEU A 256 -2.76 3.00 2.87
C LEU A 256 -1.87 3.93 3.69
N TYR A 257 -2.34 5.12 4.03
CA TYR A 257 -1.63 6.06 4.90
C TYR A 257 -2.53 6.72 5.93
N THR A 258 -1.93 7.15 7.03
CA THR A 258 -2.57 7.95 8.08
C THR A 258 -2.58 9.41 7.67
N THR A 259 -3.72 10.08 7.71
CA THR A 259 -3.83 11.48 7.30
C THR A 259 -3.25 12.46 8.33
N GLY A 260 -2.73 13.59 7.87
CA GLY A 260 -2.26 14.67 8.74
C GLY A 260 -3.39 15.55 9.31
N PHE A 261 -3.10 16.28 10.38
CA PHE A 261 -4.04 17.18 11.06
C PHE A 261 -4.72 18.20 10.12
N TRP A 262 -3.93 18.87 9.28
CA TRP A 262 -4.45 19.87 8.34
C TRP A 262 -5.34 19.27 7.25
N TYR A 263 -5.06 18.04 6.84
CA TYR A 263 -5.89 17.31 5.88
C TYR A 263 -7.24 16.96 6.51
N MET A 264 -7.24 16.48 7.75
CA MET A 264 -8.46 16.23 8.51
C MET A 264 -9.30 17.50 8.69
N ILE A 265 -8.69 18.62 9.07
CA ILE A 265 -9.40 19.91 9.20
C ILE A 265 -9.99 20.36 7.85
N LYS A 266 -9.21 20.28 6.76
CA LYS A 266 -9.68 20.68 5.43
C LYS A 266 -10.99 19.97 5.08
N TRP A 267 -11.03 18.65 5.25
CA TRP A 267 -12.21 17.85 4.92
C TRP A 267 -13.36 18.03 5.92
N GLY A 268 -13.06 18.09 7.21
CA GLY A 268 -14.06 18.37 8.24
C GLY A 268 -14.73 19.73 8.01
N TRP A 269 -13.97 20.75 7.62
CA TRP A 269 -14.47 22.08 7.31
C TRP A 269 -15.39 22.10 6.08
N ILE A 270 -14.99 21.42 4.99
CA ILE A 270 -15.80 21.34 3.77
C ILE A 270 -17.18 20.73 4.07
N GLN A 271 -17.21 19.62 4.82
CA GLN A 271 -18.47 18.97 5.19
C GLN A 271 -19.31 19.83 6.13
N TYR A 272 -18.67 20.46 7.12
CA TYR A 272 -19.35 21.36 8.05
C TYR A 272 -20.02 22.53 7.33
N VAL A 273 -19.30 23.24 6.46
CA VAL A 273 -19.85 24.37 5.70
C VAL A 273 -20.99 23.93 4.79
N SER A 274 -20.87 22.77 4.15
CA SER A 274 -21.90 22.25 3.25
C SER A 274 -23.23 22.02 3.97
N VAL A 275 -23.19 21.45 5.18
CA VAL A 275 -24.40 21.26 6.00
C VAL A 275 -24.87 22.58 6.61
N LEU A 276 -23.95 23.43 7.08
CA LEU A 276 -24.28 24.74 7.65
C LEU A 276 -25.07 25.62 6.67
N LEU A 277 -24.71 25.61 5.38
CA LEU A 277 -25.42 26.38 4.35
C LEU A 277 -26.89 25.98 4.22
N ILE A 278 -27.22 24.69 4.34
CA ILE A 278 -28.60 24.19 4.30
C ILE A 278 -29.39 24.70 5.51
N PHE A 279 -28.80 24.65 6.71
CA PHE A 279 -29.44 25.16 7.91
C PHE A 279 -29.62 26.69 7.86
N LEU A 280 -28.64 27.41 7.31
CA LEU A 280 -28.73 28.85 7.11
C LEU A 280 -29.84 29.21 6.10
N SER A 281 -29.95 28.50 4.98
CA SER A 281 -31.01 28.77 3.99
C SER A 281 -32.41 28.53 4.58
N SER A 282 -32.61 27.42 5.29
CA SER A 282 -33.89 27.15 5.97
C SER A 282 -34.23 28.21 7.02
N LEU A 283 -33.22 28.76 7.71
CA LEU A 283 -33.45 29.80 8.70
C LEU A 283 -33.76 31.17 8.06
N ILE A 284 -33.12 31.49 6.94
CA ILE A 284 -33.44 32.70 6.16
C ILE A 284 -34.88 32.63 5.65
N GLU A 285 -35.33 31.49 5.13
CA GLU A 285 -36.72 31.30 4.70
C GLU A 285 -37.72 31.50 5.85
N SER A 286 -37.47 30.89 7.01
CA SER A 286 -38.36 31.06 8.18
C SER A 286 -38.40 32.50 8.71
N LYS A 287 -37.28 33.23 8.69
CA LYS A 287 -37.26 34.66 9.02
C LYS A 287 -38.07 35.49 8.02
N CYS A 288 -37.93 35.24 6.72
CA CYS A 288 -38.73 35.89 5.69
C CYS A 288 -40.23 35.61 5.84
N LEU A 289 -40.61 34.39 6.23
CA LEU A 289 -42.00 34.01 6.47
C LEU A 289 -42.60 34.72 7.71
N SER A 290 -41.82 34.83 8.78
CA SER A 290 -42.22 35.49 10.03
C SER A 290 -42.40 37.02 9.86
N ILE A 291 -41.56 37.66 9.04
CA ILE A 291 -41.70 39.09 8.72
C ILE A 291 -42.97 39.34 7.89
N LYS A 292 -43.28 38.48 6.91
CA LYS A 292 -44.53 38.59 6.12
C LYS A 292 -45.77 38.44 7.00
N THR A 293 -45.80 37.48 7.94
CA THR A 293 -46.97 37.27 8.81
C THR A 293 -47.18 38.41 9.83
N SER A 294 -46.13 39.11 10.26
CA SER A 294 -46.27 40.30 11.10
C SER A 294 -46.80 41.52 10.34
N LEU A 295 -46.58 41.60 9.02
CA LEU A 295 -47.10 42.69 8.17
C LEU A 295 -48.58 42.51 7.81
N TYR A 296 -49.10 41.28 7.82
CA TYR A 296 -50.54 40.99 7.61
C TYR A 296 -51.39 41.12 8.89
N LYS A 297 -50.78 41.40 10.06
CA LYS A 297 -51.46 41.62 11.34
C LYS A 297 -51.52 43.09 11.78
N LEU A 298 -51.10 44.01 10.91
CA LEU A 298 -51.29 45.46 11.01
C LEU A 298 -52.26 45.90 9.92
#